data_AF-A0A7J7S7P1-F1
#
_entry.id   AF-A0A7J7S7P1-F1
#
_cell.length_a   1.000
_cell.length_b   1.000
_cell.length_c   1.000
_cell.angle_alpha   90.00
_cell.angle_beta   90.00
_cell.angle_gamma   90.00
#
_symmetry.space_group_name_H-M   'P 1'
#
loop_
_entity.id
_entity.type
_entity.pdbx_description
1 polymer ?
#
loop_
_entity_poly.entity_id
_entity_poly.type
_entity_poly.pdbx_seq_one_letter_code
_entity_poly.pdbx_strand_id
1 'polypeptide(L)'
;MSLVKVARYKINIQKSVAFVYTNNNYQKAKLRKQSHLQLHQKQNKTNKQKNPLEINLTKEIKDLYLENYKTQKKEIEEDTNKWKHILCSWIERINIVKMFILPKAIFRFNTIPIRTPMAFFTELEQS
;
A
#
# COMPACT_ATOMS: atom_id res chain seq x y z
N MET A 1 -15.77 17.50 -11.15
CA MET A 1 -15.64 16.54 -10.03
C MET A 1 -17.02 15.98 -9.74
N SER A 2 -17.32 14.72 -10.09
CA SER A 2 -18.68 14.15 -9.92
C SER A 2 -18.88 13.67 -8.48
N LEU A 3 -19.90 14.21 -7.82
CA LEU A 3 -20.27 13.86 -6.44
C LEU A 3 -21.67 13.24 -6.43
N VAL A 4 -21.84 12.08 -5.81
CA VAL A 4 -23.15 11.45 -5.56
C VAL A 4 -23.50 11.57 -4.10
N LYS A 5 -24.76 11.87 -3.79
CA LYS A 5 -25.27 11.97 -2.42
C LYS A 5 -25.83 10.62 -1.99
N VAL A 6 -25.25 10.00 -0.96
CA VAL A 6 -25.72 8.73 -0.36
C VAL A 6 -25.88 8.94 1.13
N ALA A 7 -27.02 8.56 1.70
CA ALA A 7 -27.28 8.67 3.14
C ALA A 7 -26.91 10.03 3.75
N ARG A 8 -27.23 11.13 3.04
CA ARG A 8 -26.90 12.54 3.36
C ARG A 8 -25.43 12.96 3.19
N TYR A 9 -24.51 12.05 2.90
CA TYR A 9 -23.10 12.36 2.61
C TYR A 9 -22.82 12.54 1.12
N LYS A 10 -21.83 13.37 0.78
CA LYS A 10 -21.33 13.55 -0.59
C LYS A 10 -20.15 12.60 -0.83
N ILE A 11 -20.30 11.66 -1.76
CA ILE A 11 -19.27 10.69 -2.16
C ILE A 11 -18.60 11.15 -3.45
N ASN A 12 -17.28 11.09 -3.48
CA ASN A 12 -16.50 11.31 -4.70
C ASN A 12 -16.37 10.01 -5.50
N ILE A 13 -17.12 9.93 -6.60
CA ILE A 13 -17.17 8.73 -7.45
C ILE A 13 -15.84 8.50 -8.18
N GLN A 14 -15.09 9.56 -8.49
CA GLN A 14 -13.81 9.44 -9.20
C GLN A 14 -12.72 8.83 -8.32
N LYS A 15 -12.84 8.97 -6.98
CA LYS A 15 -11.90 8.38 -6.01
C LYS A 15 -12.41 7.07 -5.41
N SER A 16 -13.73 6.87 -5.40
CA SER A 16 -14.35 5.71 -4.76
C SER A 16 -14.48 4.54 -5.72
N VAL A 17 -13.85 3.42 -5.37
CA VAL A 17 -13.92 2.17 -6.10
C VAL A 17 -14.49 1.10 -5.16
N ALA A 18 -15.40 0.27 -5.65
CA ALA A 18 -15.94 -0.84 -4.89
C ALA A 18 -15.22 -2.15 -5.27
N PHE A 19 -14.85 -2.93 -4.26
CA PHE A 19 -14.28 -4.26 -4.43
C PHE A 19 -15.38 -5.31 -4.28
N VAL A 20 -15.47 -6.24 -5.24
CA VAL A 20 -16.49 -7.29 -5.20
C VAL A 20 -15.89 -8.57 -4.62
N TYR A 21 -16.37 -8.99 -3.46
CA TYR A 21 -15.87 -10.17 -2.74
C TYR A 21 -16.53 -11.50 -3.18
N THR A 22 -17.57 -11.46 -4.02
CA THR A 22 -18.30 -12.69 -4.40
C THR A 22 -17.49 -13.47 -5.45
N ASN A 23 -17.48 -14.81 -5.41
CA ASN A 23 -16.86 -15.63 -6.47
C ASN A 23 -17.82 -15.94 -7.63
N ASN A 24 -19.14 -15.81 -7.43
CA ASN A 24 -20.15 -16.12 -8.42
C ASN A 24 -20.17 -15.07 -9.55
N ASN A 25 -19.88 -15.49 -10.79
CA ASN A 25 -19.80 -14.61 -11.95
C ASN A 25 -21.13 -13.95 -12.33
N TYR A 26 -22.27 -14.61 -12.09
CA TYR A 26 -23.60 -14.05 -12.34
C TYR A 26 -23.90 -12.88 -11.38
N GLN A 27 -23.69 -13.09 -10.08
CA GLN A 27 -23.82 -12.01 -9.07
C GLN A 27 -22.79 -10.90 -9.33
N LYS A 28 -21.59 -11.29 -9.80
CA LYS A 28 -20.57 -10.51 -10.52
C LYS A 28 -21.16 -9.42 -11.41
N ALA A 29 -21.75 -9.90 -12.49
CA ALA A 29 -22.28 -9.06 -13.56
C ALA A 29 -23.50 -8.25 -13.11
N LYS A 30 -24.34 -8.80 -12.23
CA LYS A 30 -25.51 -8.11 -11.67
C LYS A 30 -25.11 -6.88 -10.84
N LEU A 31 -24.14 -7.02 -9.95
CA LEU A 31 -23.61 -5.92 -9.14
C LEU A 31 -22.95 -4.83 -10.00
N ARG A 32 -22.31 -5.21 -11.11
CA ARG A 32 -21.76 -4.25 -12.08
C ARG A 32 -22.81 -3.38 -12.73
N LYS A 33 -23.97 -3.95 -13.03
CA LYS A 33 -25.07 -3.21 -13.65
C LYS A 33 -25.78 -2.29 -12.66
N GLN A 34 -25.78 -2.62 -11.36
CA GLN A 34 -26.49 -1.84 -10.33
C GLN A 34 -25.62 -0.77 -9.65
N SER A 35 -24.30 -0.89 -9.66
CA SER A 35 -23.41 0.05 -8.96
C SER A 35 -23.12 1.31 -9.79
N HIS A 36 -23.28 2.48 -9.17
CA HIS A 36 -22.80 3.77 -9.72
C HIS A 36 -21.30 4.02 -9.46
N LEU A 37 -20.62 3.11 -8.76
CA LEU A 37 -19.19 3.17 -8.49
C LEU A 37 -18.40 2.35 -9.51
N GLN A 38 -17.16 2.77 -9.78
CA GLN A 38 -16.21 1.95 -10.53
C GLN A 38 -15.93 0.66 -9.76
N LEU A 39 -16.08 -0.49 -10.41
CA LEU A 39 -15.82 -1.80 -9.81
C LEU A 39 -14.51 -2.35 -10.35
N HIS A 40 -13.54 -2.57 -9.45
CA HIS A 40 -12.28 -3.20 -9.81
C HIS A 40 -12.31 -4.70 -9.55
N GLN A 41 -11.85 -5.47 -10.53
CA GLN A 41 -11.88 -6.94 -10.55
C GLN A 41 -10.53 -7.56 -10.19
N LYS A 42 -9.48 -6.75 -10.24
CA LYS A 42 -8.08 -7.15 -10.10
C LYS A 42 -7.44 -6.17 -9.13
N GLN A 43 -6.59 -6.68 -8.25
CA GLN A 43 -5.60 -5.84 -7.57
C GLN A 43 -4.73 -5.26 -8.68
N ASN A 44 -5.02 -4.01 -9.03
CA ASN A 44 -4.24 -3.32 -10.03
C ASN A 44 -2.89 -2.99 -9.39
N LYS A 45 -1.87 -3.78 -9.74
CA LYS A 45 -0.53 -3.26 -10.03
C LYS A 45 -0.67 -2.27 -11.19
N THR A 46 -1.23 -1.09 -10.91
CA THR A 46 -1.06 0.06 -11.77
C THR A 46 -0.15 1.01 -11.02
N ASN A 47 0.77 1.61 -11.78
CA ASN A 47 1.76 2.60 -11.35
C ASN A 47 1.10 3.87 -10.78
N LYS A 48 0.27 3.74 -9.73
CA LYS A 48 -0.05 4.84 -8.85
C LYS A 48 1.21 5.09 -8.03
N GLN A 49 1.58 6.36 -7.88
CA GLN A 49 2.41 6.79 -6.76
C GLN A 49 1.82 6.14 -5.51
N LYS A 50 2.48 5.10 -5.00
CA LYS A 50 2.00 4.37 -3.83
C LYS A 50 1.96 5.37 -2.71
N ASN A 51 0.76 5.64 -2.19
CA ASN A 51 0.68 6.38 -0.94
C ASN A 51 1.48 5.59 0.09
N PRO A 52 2.34 6.23 0.89
CA PRO A 52 3.23 5.52 1.80
C PRO A 52 2.48 4.64 2.82
N LEU A 53 1.17 4.88 3.02
CA LEU A 53 0.26 4.16 3.90
C LEU A 53 -0.68 3.17 3.18
N GLU A 54 -0.65 3.08 1.85
CA GLU A 54 -1.48 2.09 1.13
C GLU A 54 -0.92 0.68 1.33
N ILE A 55 -1.74 -0.21 1.90
CA ILE A 55 -1.44 -1.63 2.06
C ILE A 55 -2.08 -2.39 0.91
N ASN A 56 -1.29 -3.25 0.26
CA ASN A 56 -1.78 -4.11 -0.82
C ASN A 56 -2.33 -5.39 -0.19
N LEU A 57 -3.66 -5.46 -0.08
CA LEU A 57 -4.33 -6.66 0.41
C LEU A 57 -4.45 -7.70 -0.71
N THR A 58 -3.80 -8.84 -0.54
CA THR A 58 -3.88 -10.01 -1.42
C THR A 58 -4.87 -11.04 -0.85
N LYS A 59 -5.38 -11.92 -1.71
CA LYS A 59 -6.28 -13.01 -1.26
C LYS A 59 -5.51 -14.08 -0.48
N GLU A 60 -4.26 -14.31 -0.85
CA GLU A 60 -3.38 -15.30 -0.23
C GLU A 60 -2.40 -14.64 0.75
N ILE A 61 -2.20 -15.27 1.91
CA ILE A 61 -1.31 -14.78 2.96
C ILE A 61 0.16 -14.76 2.49
N LYS A 62 0.54 -15.71 1.63
CA LYS A 62 1.91 -15.79 1.06
C LYS A 62 2.25 -14.53 0.25
N ASP A 63 1.27 -14.03 -0.51
CA ASP A 63 1.43 -12.86 -1.35
C ASP A 63 1.40 -11.55 -0.54
N LEU A 64 0.77 -11.54 0.64
CA LEU A 64 0.71 -10.35 1.51
C LEU A 64 2.13 -9.91 1.91
N TYR A 65 3.02 -10.87 2.19
CA TYR A 65 4.40 -10.57 2.52
C TYR A 65 5.15 -9.97 1.32
N LEU A 66 5.01 -10.61 0.16
CA LEU A 66 5.72 -10.22 -1.06
C LEU A 66 5.29 -8.82 -1.54
N GLU A 67 3.99 -8.55 -1.57
CA GLU A 67 3.46 -7.29 -2.11
C GLU A 67 3.69 -6.09 -1.18
N ASN A 68 3.82 -6.31 0.14
CA ASN A 68 3.97 -5.22 1.12
C ASN A 68 5.41 -5.05 1.63
N TYR A 69 6.03 -6.11 2.16
CA TYR A 69 7.35 -6.01 2.80
C TYR A 69 8.49 -5.96 1.79
N LYS A 70 8.45 -6.78 0.73
CA LYS A 70 9.49 -6.72 -0.33
C LYS A 70 9.45 -5.37 -1.07
N THR A 71 8.25 -4.86 -1.33
CA THR A 71 8.08 -3.50 -1.88
C THR A 71 8.65 -2.45 -0.93
N GLN A 72 8.35 -2.55 0.38
CA GLN A 72 8.85 -1.62 1.37
C GLN A 72 10.39 -1.58 1.42
N LYS A 73 11.04 -2.74 1.35
CA LYS A 73 12.50 -2.83 1.29
C LYS A 73 13.05 -2.05 0.08
N LYS A 74 12.45 -2.24 -1.09
CA LYS A 74 12.83 -1.53 -2.32
C LYS A 74 12.63 -0.01 -2.20
N GLU A 75 11.54 0.44 -1.59
CA GLU A 75 11.29 1.86 -1.31
C GLU A 75 12.38 2.44 -0.39
N ILE A 76 12.77 1.71 0.65
CA ILE A 76 13.86 2.11 1.56
C ILE A 76 15.19 2.19 0.82
N GLU A 77 15.56 1.18 0.03
CA GLU A 77 16.78 1.18 -0.78
C GLU A 77 16.82 2.34 -1.78
N GLU A 78 15.70 2.65 -2.44
CA GLU A 78 15.60 3.77 -3.38
C GLU A 78 15.76 5.12 -2.66
N ASP A 79 15.12 5.30 -1.51
CA ASP A 79 15.20 6.54 -0.73
C ASP A 79 16.60 6.73 -0.11
N THR A 80 17.20 5.68 0.45
CA THR A 80 18.58 5.75 0.96
C THR A 80 19.58 6.04 -0.15
N ASN A 81 19.43 5.43 -1.33
CA ASN A 81 20.28 5.72 -2.49
C ASN A 81 20.17 7.18 -2.95
N LYS A 82 18.97 7.78 -2.96
CA LYS A 82 18.82 9.22 -3.22
C LYS A 82 19.55 10.07 -2.18
N TRP A 83 19.50 9.67 -0.91
CA TRP A 83 20.13 10.42 0.20
C TRP A 83 21.63 10.21 0.29
N LYS A 84 22.20 9.17 -0.32
CA LYS A 84 23.67 8.96 -0.39
C LYS A 84 24.38 10.18 -0.99
N HIS A 85 23.76 10.85 -1.96
CA HIS A 85 24.32 12.01 -2.64
C HIS A 85 24.06 13.35 -1.94
N ILE A 86 23.22 13.37 -0.89
CA ILE A 86 22.95 14.58 -0.11
C ILE A 86 24.12 14.79 0.85
N LEU A 87 24.67 16.01 0.87
CA LEU A 87 25.63 16.44 1.88
C LEU A 87 24.88 16.67 3.20
N CYS A 88 24.77 15.62 4.00
CA CYS A 88 24.24 15.67 5.35
C CYS A 88 25.18 14.96 6.32
N SER A 89 25.26 15.50 7.53
CA SER A 89 26.01 14.93 8.63
C SER A 89 25.44 13.57 9.02
N TRP A 90 26.25 12.76 9.70
CA TRP A 90 25.81 11.46 10.19
C TRP A 90 24.57 11.56 11.11
N ILE A 91 24.50 12.60 11.95
CA ILE A 91 23.38 12.81 12.88
C ILE A 91 22.07 13.15 12.14
N GLU A 92 22.16 13.94 11.07
CA GLU A 92 21.00 14.29 10.24
C GLU A 92 20.48 13.07 9.48
N ARG A 93 21.38 12.19 8.99
CA ARG A 93 20.98 10.92 8.37
C ARG A 93 20.18 10.04 9.32
N ILE A 94 20.64 9.89 10.57
CA ILE A 94 19.92 9.15 11.61
C ILE A 94 18.54 9.78 11.84
N ASN A 95 18.45 11.10 11.90
CA ASN A 95 17.18 11.79 12.13
C ASN A 95 16.19 11.59 10.97
N ILE A 96 16.68 11.63 9.72
CA ILE A 96 15.89 11.34 8.53
C ILE A 96 15.36 9.91 8.57
N VAL A 97 16.20 8.91 8.87
CA VAL A 97 15.77 7.51 8.99
C VAL A 97 14.69 7.37 10.07
N LYS A 98 14.90 7.98 11.25
CA LYS A 98 13.95 7.96 12.37
C LYS A 98 12.61 8.65 12.03
N MET A 99 12.61 9.68 11.21
CA MET A 99 11.41 10.45 10.90
C MET A 99 10.66 9.96 9.66
N PHE A 100 11.37 9.43 8.66
CA PHE A 100 10.78 9.05 7.36
C PHE A 100 10.58 7.55 7.18
N ILE A 101 11.57 6.74 7.54
CA ILE A 101 11.53 5.28 7.32
C ILE A 101 10.85 4.58 8.50
N LEU A 102 11.27 4.90 9.71
CA LEU A 102 10.81 4.21 10.92
C LEU A 102 9.29 4.29 11.11
N PRO A 103 8.61 5.45 10.99
CA PRO A 103 7.17 5.54 11.22
C PRO A 103 6.37 4.75 10.16
N LYS A 104 6.80 4.77 8.90
CA LYS A 104 6.19 3.99 7.82
C LYS A 104 6.32 2.49 8.09
N ALA A 105 7.48 2.05 8.58
CA ALA A 105 7.73 0.66 8.89
C ALA A 105 6.88 0.17 10.07
N ILE A 106 6.86 0.91 11.17
CA ILE A 106 6.03 0.60 12.34
C ILE A 106 4.54 0.52 11.94
N PHE A 107 4.06 1.47 11.14
CA PHE A 107 2.69 1.46 10.65
C PHE A 107 2.37 0.15 9.90
N ARG A 108 3.24 -0.29 8.97
CA ARG A 108 3.02 -1.54 8.20
C ARG A 108 3.10 -2.79 9.07
N PHE A 109 4.04 -2.86 10.01
CA PHE A 109 4.15 -3.99 10.94
C PHE A 109 2.94 -4.10 11.88
N ASN A 110 2.36 -2.98 12.30
CA ASN A 110 1.18 -2.99 13.18
C ASN A 110 -0.13 -3.26 12.43
N THR A 111 -0.21 -2.87 11.16
CA THR A 111 -1.44 -2.98 10.37
C THR A 111 -1.61 -4.33 9.68
N ILE A 112 -0.51 -4.97 9.29
CA ILE A 112 -0.53 -6.28 8.65
C ILE A 112 -0.21 -7.32 9.73
N PRO A 113 -1.18 -8.14 10.17
CA PRO A 113 -0.98 -9.11 11.25
C PRO A 113 -0.24 -10.36 10.73
N ILE A 114 0.96 -10.17 10.19
CA ILE A 114 1.85 -11.23 9.69
C ILE A 114 3.17 -11.13 10.45
N ARG A 115 3.70 -12.28 10.85
CA ARG A 115 5.04 -12.35 11.43
C ARG A 115 6.09 -12.08 10.35
N THR A 116 6.82 -10.99 10.49
CA THR A 116 7.96 -10.68 9.61
C THR A 116 9.09 -11.69 9.89
N PRO A 117 9.61 -12.40 8.87
CA PRO A 117 10.76 -13.29 9.04
C PRO A 117 12.01 -12.52 9.47
N MET A 118 12.86 -13.13 10.30
CA MET A 118 14.13 -12.50 10.73
C MET A 118 15.03 -12.14 9.54
N ALA A 119 15.01 -12.97 8.50
CA ALA A 119 15.75 -12.75 7.25
C ALA A 119 15.52 -11.36 6.63
N PHE A 120 14.31 -10.81 6.78
CA PHE A 120 14.00 -9.46 6.30
C PHE A 120 14.88 -8.39 6.97
N PHE A 121 15.07 -8.50 8.28
CA PHE A 121 15.86 -7.53 9.04
C PHE A 121 17.35 -7.68 8.77
N THR A 122 17.86 -8.91 8.69
CA THR A 122 19.27 -9.16 8.36
C THR A 122 19.62 -8.67 6.95
N GLU A 123 18.70 -8.83 6.00
CA GLU A 123 18.88 -8.31 4.65
C GLU A 123 18.83 -6.78 4.57
N LEU A 124 18.03 -6.12 5.43
CA LEU A 124 17.97 -4.65 5.51
C LEU A 124 19.21 -4.05 6.17
N GLU A 125 19.83 -4.77 7.12
CA GLU A 125 21.05 -4.32 7.77
C GLU A 125 22.27 -4.37 6.83
N GLN A 126 22.24 -5.27 5.85
CA GLN A 126 23.30 -5.46 4.87
C GLN A 126 23.22 -4.53 3.63
N SER A 127 22.10 -3.81 3.44
CA SER A 127 21.83 -2.96 2.27
C SER A 127 22.33 -1.51 2.42
#